data_AF-E2SDK7-F1
#
_entry.id   AF-E2SDK7-F1
#
_cell.length_a   1.000
_cell.length_b   1.000
_cell.length_c   1.000
_cell.angle_alpha   90.00
_cell.angle_beta   90.00
_cell.angle_gamma   90.00
#
_symmetry.space_group_name_H-M   'P 1'
#
loop_
_entity.id
_entity.type
_entity.pdbx_description
1 polymer ?
#
loop_
_entity_poly.entity_id
_entity_poly.type
_entity_poly.pdbx_seq_one_letter_code
_entity_poly.pdbx_strand_id
1 'polypeptide(L)' 'MARKGHDVRPIVKLRSTAGTGFTYVTRKNRRNDPDRIVLRKFDPVVRRHVDFKEER' A
#
# COMPACT_ATOMS: atom_id res chain seq x y z
N MET A 1 20.91 -17.03 -16.27
CA MET A 1 19.69 -16.76 -15.49
C MET A 1 19.82 -15.38 -14.85
N ALA A 2 19.19 -14.33 -15.40
CA ALA A 2 19.21 -13.02 -14.77
C ALA A 2 18.44 -13.10 -13.43
N ARG A 3 19.11 -12.81 -12.31
CA ARG A 3 18.43 -12.65 -11.02
C ARG A 3 17.40 -11.54 -11.23
N LYS A 4 16.11 -11.85 -11.01
CA LYS A 4 15.04 -10.85 -11.02
C LYS A 4 15.42 -9.82 -9.97
N GLY A 5 16.00 -8.70 -10.42
CA GLY A 5 16.47 -7.65 -9.53
C GLY A 5 15.32 -7.24 -8.64
N HIS A 6 15.61 -6.91 -7.37
CA HIS A 6 14.64 -6.27 -6.52
C HIS A 6 14.10 -5.05 -7.28
N ASP A 7 12.84 -5.12 -7.72
CA ASP A 7 12.21 -4.01 -8.43
C ASP A 7 12.35 -2.79 -7.53
N VAL A 8 12.93 -1.72 -8.07
CA VAL A 8 13.17 -0.48 -7.33
C VAL A 8 11.84 0.14 -6.93
N ARG A 9 10.79 -0.07 -7.75
CA ARG A 9 9.45 0.49 -7.54
C ARG A 9 8.37 -0.59 -7.56
N PRO A 10 8.34 -1.48 -6.56
CA PRO A 10 7.33 -2.53 -6.51
C PRO A 10 5.92 -1.93 -6.36
N ILE A 11 4.95 -2.65 -6.90
CA ILE A 11 3.54 -2.44 -6.62
C ILE A 11 3.25 -2.96 -5.21
N VAL A 12 2.66 -2.12 -4.38
CA VAL A 12 2.24 -2.43 -3.01
C VAL A 12 0.73 -2.24 -2.87
N LYS A 13 0.13 -3.07 -2.01
CA LYS A 13 -1.29 -2.97 -1.67
C LYS A 13 -1.43 -2.22 -0.36
N LEU A 14 -2.44 -1.37 -0.29
CA LEU A 14 -2.79 -0.56 0.87
C LEU A 14 -4.16 -1.00 1.32
N ARG A 15 -4.29 -1.61 2.50
CA ARG A 15 -5.54 -2.13 3.05
C ARG A 15 -6.13 -1.17 4.08
N SER A 16 -7.43 -0.94 3.98
CA SER A 16 -8.18 -0.11 4.92
C SER A 16 -8.10 -0.68 6.33
N THR A 17 -7.79 0.18 7.31
CA THR A 17 -7.85 -0.21 8.74
C THR A 17 -9.26 -0.28 9.28
N ALA A 18 -10.27 0.14 8.51
CA ALA A 18 -11.68 0.04 8.92
C ALA A 18 -12.26 -1.38 8.84
N GLY A 19 -11.46 -2.38 8.43
CA GLY A 19 -11.90 -3.79 8.37
C GLY A 19 -12.82 -4.11 7.19
N THR A 20 -13.00 -3.18 6.26
CA THR A 20 -13.92 -3.31 5.10
C THR A 20 -13.37 -4.23 4.01
N GLY A 21 -12.07 -4.57 4.06
CA GLY A 21 -11.39 -5.30 3.00
C GLY A 21 -11.07 -4.46 1.76
N PHE A 22 -11.40 -3.16 1.75
CA PHE A 22 -11.08 -2.29 0.64
C PHE A 22 -9.56 -2.05 0.54
N THR A 23 -9.02 -2.18 -0.67
CA THR A 23 -7.59 -2.02 -0.94
C THR A 23 -7.32 -1.07 -2.09
N TYR A 24 -6.35 -0.19 -1.89
CA TYR A 24 -5.70 0.57 -2.96
C TYR A 24 -4.42 -0.13 -3.40
N VAL A 25 -3.98 0.20 -4.62
CA VAL A 25 -2.73 -0.28 -5.18
C VAL A 25 -1.90 0.93 -5.57
N THR A 26 -0.63 0.96 -5.18
CA THR A 26 0.29 2.04 -5.55
C THR A 26 1.68 1.48 -5.83
N ARG A 27 2.53 2.24 -6.52
CA ARG A 27 3.95 1.93 -6.64
C ARG A 27 4.70 2.74 -5.59
N LYS A 28 5.56 2.09 -4.81
CA LYS A 28 6.44 2.79 -3.85
C LYS A 28 7.89 2.53 -4.18
N ASN A 29 8.77 3.50 -3.93
CA ASN A 29 10.20 3.30 -4.08
C ASN A 29 10.77 2.75 -2.77
N ARG A 30 11.09 1.44 -2.73
CA ARG A 30 11.61 0.78 -1.52
C ARG A 30 12.99 1.29 -1.07
N ARG A 31 13.73 2.01 -1.93
CA ARG A 31 15.02 2.61 -1.55
C ARG A 31 14.85 3.85 -0.69
N ASN A 32 13.82 4.66 -0.95
CA ASN A 32 13.58 5.89 -0.22
C ASN A 32 12.67 5.62 0.99
N ASP A 33 11.69 4.74 0.82
CA ASP A 33 10.70 4.39 1.85
C ASP A 33 10.76 2.87 2.12
N PRO A 34 11.75 2.41 2.92
CA PRO A 34 11.90 0.99 3.23
C PRO A 34 10.76 0.47 4.11
N ASP A 35 10.22 1.33 4.99
CA ASP A 35 9.17 0.98 5.94
C ASP A 35 7.77 0.85 5.31
N ARG A 36 6.83 0.32 6.09
CA ARG A 36 5.42 0.21 5.68
C ARG A 36 4.79 1.60 5.63
N ILE A 37 4.21 1.94 4.49
CA ILE A 37 3.51 3.22 4.35
C ILE A 37 2.12 3.16 4.99
N VAL A 38 1.74 4.26 5.63
CA VAL A 38 0.39 4.50 6.14
C VAL A 38 -0.13 5.77 5.49
N LEU A 39 -1.25 5.68 4.77
CA LEU A 39 -1.84 6.81 4.06
C LEU A 39 -3.29 6.98 4.47
N ARG A 40 -3.69 8.21 4.81
CA ARG A 40 -5.09 8.53 5.04
C ARG A 40 -5.81 8.68 3.70
N LYS A 41 -6.76 7.78 3.40
CA LYS A 41 -7.52 7.76 2.14
C LYS A 41 -8.99 7.51 2.41
N PHE A 42 -9.83 7.88 1.46
CA PHE A 42 -11.27 7.61 1.52
C PHE A 42 -11.53 6.12 1.38
N ASP A 43 -12.31 5.56 2.30
CA ASP A 43 -12.85 4.21 2.15
C ASP A 43 -14.32 4.33 1.70
N PRO A 44 -14.68 3.79 0.52
CA PRO A 44 -16.02 3.91 -0.03
C PRO A 44 -17.08 3.11 0.73
N VAL A 45 -16.68 2.09 1.51
CA VAL A 45 -17.59 1.23 2.26
C VAL A 45 -18.06 1.93 3.53
N VAL A 46 -17.14 2.51 4.30
CA VAL A 46 -17.46 3.29 5.52
C VAL A 46 -17.67 4.79 5.27
N ARG A 47 -17.52 5.21 4.00
CA ARG A 47 -17.73 6.57 3.47
C ARG A 47 -16.99 7.65 4.27
N ARG A 48 -15.77 7.35 4.71
CA ARG A 48 -14.94 8.27 5.50
C ARG A 48 -13.47 8.10 5.17
N HIS A 49 -12.67 9.10 5.49
CA HIS A 49 -11.21 8.98 5.39
C HIS A 49 -10.69 8.18 6.58
N VAL A 50 -10.03 7.07 6.29
CA VAL A 50 -9.37 6.21 7.28
C VAL A 50 -7.93 5.97 6.89
N ASP A 51 -7.17 5.40 7.80
CA ASP A 51 -5.82 4.99 7.51
C ASP A 51 -5.81 3.73 6.67
N PHE A 52 -4.95 3.72 5.66
CA PHE A 52 -4.65 2.56 4.84
C PHE A 52 -3.22 2.16 5.09
N LYS A 53 -3.01 0.91 5.47
CA LYS A 53 -1.68 0.36 5.78
C LYS A 53 -1.21 -0.56 4.67
N GLU A 54 0.09 -0.53 4.39
CA GLU A 54 0.68 -1.47 3.44
C GLU A 54 0.49 -2.92 3.88
N GLU A 55 -0.14 -3.70 3.02
CA GLU A 55 -0.29 -5.14 3.12
C GLU A 55 0.75 -5.79 2.21
N ARG A 56 1.57 -6.67 2.79
CA ARG A 56 2.70 -7.33 2.14
C ARG A 56 2.41 -8.80 1.91
#